data_AF-A0A2J8SNU3-F1
#
_entry.id   AF-A0A2J8SNU3-F1
#
_cell.length_a   1.000
_cell.length_b   1.000
_cell.length_c   1.000
_cell.angle_alpha   90.00
_cell.angle_beta   90.00
_cell.angle_gamma   90.00
#
_symmetry.space_group_name_H-M   'P 1'
#
loop_
_entity.id
_entity.type
_entity.pdbx_description
1 polymer ?
#
loop_
_entity_poly.entity_id
_entity_poly.type
_entity_poly.pdbx_seq_one_letter_code
_entity_poly.pdbx_strand_id
1 'polypeptide(L)'
;MSSRKLSGPKGRRLSIHVVTWNVASAAPPLDLSDLLQLNNQNLNLDIYVIGLQELNSGIISLLSDAAFNDSWSSFLMDVLSPLSFIKVSHVRMQGILLLVFAKYQHLPYIQILSTKSTPTGLFGYWGNKGGVNICLKLYGYYVSIINCHLPPHISNNYQRLEHFDRILEMQNCEGRDIPNILDHDEKKRKPAWTDRILWRLKRQPCAGPDTPGLPAPDFSLSLRSYGSHMMYGISDHKPVSGTFDLELKPLVSAPLIVLMPEDPWTVENDMMVSYSSTSDFPSSPWDWIGLYKVGLRDINDYVSYAWVGDSKVSCSDNLNQVYIDISNIPTTEDEFLLCYYSNSLGSVVGMSRPFQIPPGSLREDPLGEAQPQI
;
A
#
# COMPACT_ATOMS: atom_id res chain seq x y z
N MET A 1 -8.77 43.33 14.45
CA MET A 1 -8.32 41.92 14.53
C MET A 1 -9.04 41.14 13.43
N SER A 2 -8.35 40.81 12.35
CA SER A 2 -8.94 40.04 11.24
C SER A 2 -9.02 38.58 11.66
N SER A 3 -10.25 38.06 11.79
CA SER A 3 -10.53 36.64 11.96
C SER A 3 -9.96 35.88 10.75
N ARG A 4 -8.83 35.19 10.96
CA ARG A 4 -8.37 34.19 9.99
C ARG A 4 -9.43 33.08 9.97
N LYS A 5 -10.29 33.07 8.95
CA LYS A 5 -11.04 31.87 8.58
C LYS A 5 -10.01 30.76 8.38
N LEU A 6 -9.98 29.78 9.29
CA LEU A 6 -9.34 28.50 9.05
C LEU A 6 -9.96 27.95 7.76
N SER A 7 -9.17 27.91 6.68
CA SER A 7 -9.61 27.24 5.46
C SER A 7 -9.84 25.78 5.82
N GLY A 8 -11.07 25.30 5.67
CA GLY A 8 -11.37 23.87 5.86
C GLY A 8 -10.46 22.98 5.01
N PRO A 9 -10.41 21.67 5.27
CA PRO A 9 -9.55 20.75 4.54
C PRO A 9 -9.74 20.94 3.03
N LYS A 10 -8.67 21.30 2.31
CA LYS A 10 -8.70 21.35 0.85
C LYS A 10 -8.98 19.94 0.34
N GLY A 11 -9.87 19.82 -0.65
CA GLY A 11 -10.11 18.55 -1.33
C GLY A 11 -8.81 17.98 -1.91
N ARG A 12 -8.67 16.67 -1.87
CA ARG A 12 -7.55 15.91 -2.43
C ARG A 12 -8.06 15.04 -3.57
N ARG A 13 -7.34 15.04 -4.68
CA ARG A 13 -7.57 14.14 -5.81
C ARG A 13 -6.47 13.09 -5.84
N LEU A 14 -6.85 11.83 -5.96
CA LEU A 14 -5.96 10.68 -6.09
C LEU A 14 -6.28 9.94 -7.38
N SER A 15 -5.25 9.58 -8.15
CA SER A 15 -5.43 8.74 -9.32
C SER A 15 -5.08 7.28 -9.01
N ILE A 16 -6.05 6.39 -9.17
CA ILE A 16 -5.96 4.97 -8.82
C ILE A 16 -6.01 4.14 -10.10
N HIS A 17 -4.99 3.33 -10.35
CA HIS A 17 -4.94 2.43 -11.48
C HIS A 17 -5.15 0.99 -11.01
N VAL A 18 -6.17 0.33 -11.54
CA VAL A 18 -6.56 -1.04 -11.18
C VAL A 18 -6.31 -1.95 -12.37
N VAL A 19 -5.65 -3.08 -12.14
CA VAL A 19 -5.36 -4.11 -13.14
C VAL A 19 -5.94 -5.44 -12.65
N THR A 20 -6.54 -6.20 -13.56
CA THR A 20 -6.86 -7.61 -13.35
C THR A 20 -6.34 -8.46 -14.52
N TRP A 21 -5.67 -9.57 -14.21
CA TRP A 21 -5.14 -10.47 -15.23
C TRP A 21 -5.01 -11.93 -14.76
N ASN A 22 -5.69 -12.83 -15.47
CA ASN A 22 -5.38 -14.26 -15.40
C ASN A 22 -4.11 -14.54 -16.21
N VAL A 23 -3.03 -14.90 -15.52
CA VAL A 23 -1.70 -15.08 -16.12
C VAL A 23 -1.41 -16.51 -16.57
N ALA A 24 -2.34 -17.46 -16.38
CA ALA A 24 -2.22 -18.85 -16.84
C ALA A 24 -0.86 -19.51 -16.48
N SER A 25 -0.39 -19.25 -15.26
CA SER A 25 0.89 -19.69 -14.69
C SER A 25 2.16 -19.18 -15.41
N ALA A 26 2.01 -18.21 -16.30
CA ALA A 26 3.13 -17.56 -16.97
C ALA A 26 3.93 -16.66 -16.01
N ALA A 27 5.22 -16.55 -16.29
CA ALA A 27 6.09 -15.54 -15.68
C ALA A 27 5.73 -14.13 -16.20
N PRO A 28 6.08 -13.05 -15.47
CA PRO A 28 5.89 -11.69 -15.95
C PRO A 28 6.59 -11.46 -17.30
N PRO A 29 5.99 -10.68 -18.21
CA PRO A 29 6.65 -10.29 -19.45
C PRO A 29 7.76 -9.28 -19.14
N LEU A 30 8.69 -9.09 -20.09
CA LEU A 30 9.82 -8.17 -19.91
C LEU A 30 9.40 -6.70 -19.78
N ASP A 31 8.25 -6.33 -20.36
CA ASP A 31 7.74 -4.97 -20.37
C ASP A 31 6.26 -4.95 -20.00
N LEU A 32 5.88 -4.11 -19.04
CA LEU A 32 4.50 -3.83 -18.63
C LEU A 32 4.13 -2.34 -18.81
N SER A 33 4.92 -1.57 -19.55
CA SER A 33 4.80 -0.12 -19.63
C SER A 33 3.43 0.35 -20.11
N ASP A 34 2.84 -0.35 -21.09
CA ASP A 34 1.49 -0.05 -21.58
C ASP A 34 0.41 -0.42 -20.55
N LEU A 35 0.55 -1.57 -19.88
CA LEU A 35 -0.43 -2.06 -18.91
C LEU A 35 -0.47 -1.16 -17.66
N LEU A 36 0.71 -0.76 -17.18
CA LEU A 36 0.87 0.09 -16.00
C LEU A 36 0.87 1.59 -16.34
N GLN A 37 0.68 1.96 -17.61
CA GLN A 37 0.66 3.35 -18.08
C GLN A 37 1.94 4.15 -17.74
N LEU A 38 3.10 3.48 -17.69
CA LEU A 38 4.39 4.06 -17.24
C LEU A 38 4.88 5.20 -18.13
N ASN A 39 4.53 5.15 -19.42
CA ASN A 39 4.92 6.16 -20.40
C ASN A 39 4.01 7.40 -20.41
N ASN A 40 2.93 7.40 -19.61
CA ASN A 40 1.95 8.48 -19.62
C ASN A 40 2.15 9.40 -18.41
N GLN A 41 3.11 10.33 -18.56
CA GLN A 41 3.49 11.27 -17.51
C GLN A 41 2.36 12.20 -17.04
N ASN A 42 1.28 12.34 -17.83
CA ASN A 42 0.15 13.20 -17.49
C ASN A 42 -0.80 12.61 -16.43
N LEU A 43 -0.72 11.31 -16.15
CA LEU A 43 -1.70 10.66 -15.27
C LEU A 43 -1.45 10.91 -13.79
N ASN A 44 -0.21 11.24 -13.43
CA ASN A 44 0.28 11.39 -12.06
C ASN A 44 -0.36 10.37 -11.10
N LEU A 45 -0.18 9.08 -11.39
CA LEU A 45 -0.80 7.99 -10.62
C LEU A 45 -0.33 8.01 -9.16
N ASP A 46 -1.22 7.65 -8.23
CA ASP A 46 -0.95 7.68 -6.79
C ASP A 46 -1.01 6.29 -6.17
N ILE A 47 -1.88 5.41 -6.68
CA ILE A 47 -2.11 4.05 -6.17
C ILE A 47 -2.26 3.08 -7.34
N TYR A 48 -1.57 1.93 -7.25
CA TYR A 48 -1.85 0.76 -8.09
C TYR A 48 -2.53 -0.33 -7.29
N VAL A 49 -3.51 -0.98 -7.90
CA VAL A 49 -4.17 -2.18 -7.40
C VAL A 49 -4.04 -3.25 -8.48
N ILE A 50 -3.35 -4.35 -8.19
CA ILE A 50 -3.07 -5.38 -9.19
C ILE A 50 -3.60 -6.71 -8.68
N GLY A 51 -4.64 -7.22 -9.33
CA GLY A 51 -5.23 -8.54 -9.09
C GLY A 51 -4.78 -9.53 -10.16
N LEU A 52 -4.14 -10.62 -9.75
CA LEU A 52 -3.69 -11.66 -10.66
C LEU A 52 -4.36 -13.01 -10.32
N GLN A 53 -4.62 -13.83 -11.33
CA GLN A 53 -5.17 -15.19 -11.17
C GLN A 53 -4.33 -16.22 -11.94
N GLU A 54 -4.44 -17.48 -11.51
CA GLU A 54 -3.64 -18.62 -12.01
C GLU A 54 -2.13 -18.40 -11.96
N LEU A 55 -1.59 -17.67 -10.98
CA LEU A 55 -0.14 -17.64 -10.80
C LEU A 55 0.40 -19.06 -10.59
N ASN A 56 1.61 -19.30 -11.09
CA ASN A 56 2.31 -20.53 -10.78
C ASN A 56 2.45 -20.65 -9.26
N SER A 57 1.93 -21.75 -8.72
CA SER A 57 1.93 -22.08 -7.30
C SER A 57 2.76 -23.32 -7.01
N GLY A 58 3.75 -23.62 -7.86
CA GLY A 58 4.62 -24.81 -7.75
C GLY A 58 5.05 -25.06 -6.30
N ILE A 59 5.12 -26.34 -5.90
CA ILE A 59 5.44 -26.93 -4.57
C ILE A 59 5.87 -25.93 -3.45
N ILE A 60 5.02 -24.97 -3.09
CA ILE A 60 5.19 -24.04 -1.96
C ILE A 60 4.14 -24.42 -0.91
N SER A 61 4.22 -25.66 -0.44
CA SER A 61 3.36 -26.15 0.64
C SER A 61 4.14 -26.65 1.85
N LEU A 62 5.46 -26.39 1.93
CA LEU A 62 6.31 -27.01 2.95
C LEU A 62 7.30 -26.10 3.69
N LEU A 63 7.51 -24.83 3.30
CA LEU A 63 8.42 -23.95 4.05
C LEU A 63 7.90 -22.51 4.15
N SER A 64 7.63 -22.11 5.40
CA SER A 64 7.36 -20.79 6.00
C SER A 64 6.88 -19.61 5.13
N ASP A 65 5.78 -18.99 5.58
CA ASP A 65 5.14 -17.75 5.12
C ASP A 65 6.03 -16.48 5.09
N ALA A 66 7.31 -16.57 5.43
CA ALA A 66 8.19 -15.41 5.60
C ALA A 66 9.20 -15.19 4.46
N ALA A 67 9.37 -16.13 3.52
CA ALA A 67 10.54 -16.07 2.64
C ALA A 67 10.36 -16.66 1.23
N PHE A 68 9.30 -16.34 0.50
CA PHE A 68 9.30 -16.49 -0.97
C PHE A 68 8.41 -15.42 -1.62
N ASN A 69 9.02 -14.28 -1.99
CA ASN A 69 8.39 -13.32 -2.90
C ASN A 69 8.12 -14.04 -4.23
N ASP A 70 6.86 -14.12 -4.64
CA ASP A 70 6.54 -14.64 -5.96
C ASP A 70 7.14 -13.72 -7.06
N SER A 71 7.47 -14.32 -8.20
CA SER A 71 8.16 -13.62 -9.29
C SER A 71 7.42 -12.38 -9.79
N TRP A 72 6.08 -12.38 -9.72
CA TRP A 72 5.26 -11.24 -10.11
C TRP A 72 5.37 -10.11 -9.11
N SER A 73 5.28 -10.40 -7.81
CA SER A 73 5.49 -9.40 -6.76
C SER A 73 6.86 -8.75 -6.85
N SER A 74 7.93 -9.54 -7.01
CA SER A 74 9.30 -9.00 -7.17
C SER A 74 9.42 -8.12 -8.41
N PHE A 75 8.93 -8.61 -9.55
CA PHE A 75 9.00 -7.88 -10.82
C PHE A 75 8.26 -6.54 -10.74
N LEU A 76 7.04 -6.53 -10.19
CA LEU A 76 6.25 -5.30 -10.04
C LEU A 76 6.90 -4.31 -9.06
N MET A 77 7.51 -4.81 -7.99
CA MET A 77 8.31 -4.01 -7.06
C MET A 77 9.49 -3.33 -7.77
N ASP A 78 10.24 -4.08 -8.58
CA ASP A 78 11.40 -3.55 -9.32
C ASP A 78 11.00 -2.53 -10.40
N VAL A 79 9.81 -2.69 -11.02
CA VAL A 79 9.26 -1.75 -12.00
C VAL A 79 8.73 -0.47 -11.35
N LEU A 80 8.10 -0.58 -10.19
CA LEU A 80 7.34 0.52 -9.58
C LEU A 80 8.15 1.35 -8.56
N SER A 81 9.15 0.77 -7.89
CA SER A 81 9.92 1.53 -6.88
C SER A 81 10.73 2.71 -7.42
N PRO A 82 11.30 2.67 -8.65
CA PRO A 82 11.94 3.86 -9.24
C PRO A 82 10.96 5.01 -9.48
N LEU A 83 9.66 4.74 -9.48
CA LEU A 83 8.57 5.71 -9.63
C LEU A 83 7.98 6.14 -8.28
N SER A 84 8.71 5.89 -7.18
CA SER A 84 8.34 6.25 -5.81
C SER A 84 7.15 5.47 -5.23
N PHE A 85 6.76 4.36 -5.86
CA PHE A 85 5.71 3.47 -5.37
C PHE A 85 6.29 2.37 -4.49
N ILE A 86 5.62 2.11 -3.36
CA ILE A 86 5.98 1.07 -2.41
C ILE A 86 4.85 0.08 -2.34
N LYS A 87 5.17 -1.22 -2.25
CA LYS A 87 4.20 -2.27 -1.96
C LYS A 87 3.66 -2.07 -0.54
N VAL A 88 2.40 -1.66 -0.41
CA VAL A 88 1.78 -1.34 0.89
C VAL A 88 1.19 -2.58 1.53
N SER A 89 0.58 -3.45 0.73
CA SER A 89 -0.02 -4.69 1.22
C SER A 89 -0.20 -5.69 0.08
N HIS A 90 -0.25 -6.96 0.44
CA HIS A 90 -0.55 -8.05 -0.48
C HIS A 90 -1.33 -9.16 0.24
N VAL A 91 -2.06 -9.95 -0.52
CA VAL A 91 -2.70 -11.16 -0.04
C VAL A 91 -2.73 -12.19 -1.15
N ARG A 92 -2.38 -13.43 -0.81
CA ARG A 92 -2.30 -14.54 -1.76
C ARG A 92 -3.07 -15.75 -1.27
N MET A 93 -3.75 -16.43 -2.19
CA MET A 93 -4.35 -17.74 -1.98
C MET A 93 -4.12 -18.60 -3.22
N GLN A 94 -3.20 -19.58 -3.10
CA GLN A 94 -2.74 -20.41 -4.21
C GLN A 94 -2.32 -19.57 -5.44
N GLY A 95 -3.08 -19.63 -6.53
CA GLY A 95 -2.84 -18.87 -7.76
C GLY A 95 -3.56 -17.51 -7.82
N ILE A 96 -4.18 -17.04 -6.74
CA ILE A 96 -4.89 -15.75 -6.69
C ILE A 96 -4.06 -14.79 -5.84
N LEU A 97 -3.67 -13.64 -6.40
CA LEU A 97 -2.83 -12.64 -5.74
C LEU A 97 -3.48 -11.26 -5.87
N LEU A 98 -3.48 -10.47 -4.80
CA LEU A 98 -3.84 -9.06 -4.82
C LEU A 98 -2.70 -8.25 -4.22
N LEU A 99 -2.26 -7.23 -4.95
CA LEU A 99 -1.19 -6.31 -4.55
C LEU A 99 -1.73 -4.88 -4.54
N VAL A 100 -1.34 -4.10 -3.54
CA VAL A 100 -1.59 -2.66 -3.47
C VAL A 100 -0.27 -1.93 -3.35
N PHE A 101 0.00 -1.04 -4.29
CA PHE A 101 1.14 -0.12 -4.25
C PHE A 101 0.64 1.32 -4.12
N ALA A 102 1.37 2.16 -3.41
CA ALA A 102 1.08 3.59 -3.34
C ALA A 102 2.37 4.40 -3.35
N LYS A 103 2.32 5.64 -3.87
CA LYS A 103 3.44 6.56 -3.70
C LYS A 103 3.74 6.76 -2.22
N TYR A 104 5.02 6.80 -1.85
CA TYR A 104 5.47 6.85 -0.45
C TYR A 104 4.80 7.97 0.35
N GLN A 105 4.52 9.13 -0.25
CA GLN A 105 3.80 10.27 0.36
C GLN A 105 2.40 9.94 0.91
N HIS A 106 1.76 8.85 0.46
CA HIS A 106 0.42 8.44 0.92
C HIS A 106 0.46 7.45 2.08
N LEU A 107 1.60 6.78 2.33
CA LEU A 107 1.72 5.71 3.33
C LEU A 107 1.23 6.11 4.73
N PRO A 108 1.58 7.31 5.28
CA PRO A 108 1.08 7.74 6.59
C PRO A 108 -0.45 7.86 6.70
N TYR A 109 -1.16 7.81 5.57
CA TYR A 109 -2.60 7.95 5.48
C TYR A 109 -3.29 6.66 5.00
N ILE A 110 -2.53 5.56 4.86
CA ILE A 110 -3.04 4.24 4.50
C ILE A 110 -2.87 3.31 5.71
N GLN A 111 -4.00 2.85 6.26
CA GLN A 111 -4.01 1.88 7.35
C GLN A 111 -4.55 0.55 6.84
N ILE A 112 -3.79 -0.53 6.92
CA ILE A 112 -4.29 -1.88 6.60
C ILE A 112 -5.11 -2.39 7.77
N LEU A 113 -6.38 -2.71 7.54
CA LEU A 113 -7.30 -3.18 8.57
C LEU A 113 -7.38 -4.70 8.60
N SER A 114 -7.43 -5.33 7.44
CA SER A 114 -7.38 -6.79 7.33
C SER A 114 -7.02 -7.25 5.93
N THR A 115 -6.42 -8.43 5.86
CA THR A 115 -6.22 -9.20 4.63
C THR A 115 -6.88 -10.57 4.80
N LYS A 116 -7.74 -10.97 3.88
CA LYS A 116 -8.53 -12.20 3.99
C LYS A 116 -8.49 -13.02 2.72
N SER A 117 -8.54 -14.34 2.87
CA SER A 117 -8.59 -15.32 1.79
C SER A 117 -9.83 -16.20 1.95
N THR A 118 -10.60 -16.36 0.88
CA THR A 118 -11.88 -17.09 0.84
C THR A 118 -11.79 -18.20 -0.21
N PRO A 119 -11.41 -19.43 0.17
CA PRO A 119 -11.43 -20.55 -0.77
C PRO A 119 -12.88 -20.95 -1.08
N THR A 120 -13.11 -21.24 -2.36
CA THR A 120 -14.40 -21.74 -2.88
C THR A 120 -14.20 -22.88 -3.90
N GLY A 121 -12.96 -23.23 -4.25
CA GLY A 121 -12.64 -24.39 -5.08
C GLY A 121 -12.87 -25.72 -4.36
N LEU A 122 -12.65 -26.84 -5.04
CA LEU A 122 -12.92 -28.24 -4.63
C LEU A 122 -13.57 -28.40 -3.23
N PHE A 123 -14.89 -28.63 -3.21
CA PHE A 123 -15.73 -28.74 -2.00
C PHE A 123 -15.83 -27.49 -1.12
N GLY A 124 -15.42 -26.31 -1.60
CA GLY A 124 -15.42 -25.07 -0.84
C GLY A 124 -14.18 -24.87 0.06
N TYR A 125 -13.19 -25.76 -0.02
CA TYR A 125 -12.01 -25.76 0.85
C TYR A 125 -10.69 -25.53 0.08
N TRP A 126 -10.69 -25.66 -1.25
CA TRP A 126 -9.47 -25.51 -2.05
C TRP A 126 -9.35 -24.10 -2.64
N GLY A 127 -8.16 -23.51 -2.60
CA GLY A 127 -7.91 -22.10 -2.94
C GLY A 127 -7.70 -21.79 -4.43
N ASN A 128 -7.89 -22.74 -5.35
CA ASN A 128 -7.74 -22.51 -6.79
C ASN A 128 -8.89 -21.67 -7.39
N LYS A 129 -10.00 -21.55 -6.65
CA LYS A 129 -11.12 -20.66 -6.89
C LYS A 129 -11.49 -19.99 -5.58
N GLY A 130 -12.00 -18.77 -5.66
CA GLY A 130 -12.28 -17.97 -4.47
C GLY A 130 -11.95 -16.51 -4.65
N GLY A 131 -11.74 -15.83 -3.52
CA GLY A 131 -11.39 -14.42 -3.49
C GLY A 131 -10.37 -14.12 -2.42
N VAL A 132 -9.58 -13.09 -2.67
CA VAL A 132 -8.70 -12.47 -1.68
C VAL A 132 -9.09 -11.00 -1.53
N ASN A 133 -9.01 -10.49 -0.31
CA ASN A 133 -9.49 -9.16 0.04
C ASN A 133 -8.46 -8.39 0.86
N ILE A 134 -8.27 -7.11 0.54
CA ILE A 134 -7.56 -6.14 1.37
C ILE A 134 -8.56 -5.06 1.79
N CYS A 135 -8.77 -4.92 3.09
CA CYS A 135 -9.53 -3.82 3.68
C CYS A 135 -8.56 -2.83 4.29
N LEU A 136 -8.69 -1.56 3.92
CA LEU A 136 -7.81 -0.48 4.38
C LEU A 136 -8.60 0.80 4.67
N LYS A 137 -8.00 1.71 5.44
CA LYS A 137 -8.39 3.12 5.44
C LYS A 137 -7.44 3.90 4.54
N LEU A 138 -8.00 4.78 3.72
CA LEU A 138 -7.28 5.74 2.89
C LEU A 138 -7.77 7.14 3.28
N TYR A 139 -6.91 7.97 3.85
CA TYR A 139 -7.27 9.31 4.36
C TYR A 139 -8.46 9.30 5.33
N GLY A 140 -8.62 8.21 6.08
CA GLY A 140 -9.70 7.96 7.03
C GLY A 140 -10.96 7.31 6.44
N TYR A 141 -11.07 7.16 5.12
CA TYR A 141 -12.17 6.45 4.47
C TYR A 141 -11.89 4.97 4.32
N TYR A 142 -12.89 4.12 4.55
CA TYR A 142 -12.77 2.68 4.36
C TYR A 142 -12.83 2.30 2.88
N VAL A 143 -11.90 1.45 2.45
CA VAL A 143 -11.81 0.90 1.09
C VAL A 143 -11.63 -0.62 1.22
N SER A 144 -12.47 -1.39 0.51
CA SER A 144 -12.33 -2.85 0.40
C SER A 144 -12.03 -3.21 -1.05
N ILE A 145 -10.96 -3.95 -1.26
CA ILE A 145 -10.45 -4.32 -2.58
C ILE A 145 -10.46 -5.84 -2.68
N ILE A 146 -11.15 -6.37 -3.68
CA ILE A 146 -11.38 -7.80 -3.82
C ILE A 146 -10.86 -8.24 -5.19
N ASN A 147 -9.97 -9.23 -5.19
CA ASN A 147 -9.63 -9.99 -6.38
C ASN A 147 -10.26 -11.38 -6.27
N CYS A 148 -10.93 -11.86 -7.30
CA CYS A 148 -11.55 -13.18 -7.30
C CYS A 148 -11.31 -13.95 -8.58
N HIS A 149 -11.26 -15.28 -8.43
CA HIS A 149 -11.24 -16.24 -9.52
C HIS A 149 -12.45 -17.17 -9.35
N LEU A 150 -13.50 -16.91 -10.13
CA LEU A 150 -14.79 -17.59 -10.02
C LEU A 150 -14.90 -18.80 -10.98
N PRO A 151 -15.85 -19.72 -10.77
CA PRO A 151 -16.05 -20.88 -11.63
C PRO A 151 -16.20 -20.54 -13.13
N PRO A 152 -15.45 -21.23 -14.00
CA PRO A 152 -15.51 -21.02 -15.45
C PRO A 152 -16.80 -21.62 -16.04
N HIS A 153 -17.00 -21.41 -17.34
CA HIS A 153 -18.12 -21.91 -18.16
C HIS A 153 -19.50 -21.31 -17.85
N ILE A 154 -20.32 -21.18 -18.90
CA ILE A 154 -21.62 -20.50 -18.82
C ILE A 154 -22.65 -21.25 -17.96
N SER A 155 -22.52 -22.57 -17.84
CA SER A 155 -23.40 -23.43 -17.03
C SER A 155 -23.30 -23.13 -15.53
N ASN A 156 -22.16 -22.62 -15.07
CA ASN A 156 -21.86 -22.45 -13.65
C ASN A 156 -22.25 -21.05 -13.13
N ASN A 157 -23.32 -20.45 -13.68
CA ASN A 157 -23.67 -19.08 -13.31
C ASN A 157 -24.15 -18.97 -11.85
N TYR A 158 -25.08 -19.83 -11.44
CA TYR A 158 -25.50 -19.94 -10.05
C TYR A 158 -24.32 -20.19 -9.10
N GLN A 159 -23.38 -21.06 -9.48
CA GLN A 159 -22.18 -21.33 -8.69
C GLN A 159 -21.28 -20.09 -8.57
N ARG A 160 -21.17 -19.26 -9.62
CA ARG A 160 -20.44 -17.98 -9.54
C ARG A 160 -21.12 -17.01 -8.58
N LEU A 161 -22.45 -16.92 -8.58
CA LEU A 161 -23.20 -16.08 -7.65
C LEU A 161 -22.98 -16.56 -6.21
N GLU A 162 -23.15 -17.86 -5.95
CA GLU A 162 -22.89 -18.45 -4.62
C GLU A 162 -21.46 -18.19 -4.13
N HIS A 163 -20.45 -18.36 -5.00
CA HIS A 163 -19.06 -18.07 -4.66
C HIS A 163 -18.85 -16.58 -4.37
N PHE A 164 -19.51 -15.70 -5.12
CA PHE A 164 -19.44 -14.26 -4.92
C PHE A 164 -20.07 -13.84 -3.59
N ASP A 165 -21.25 -14.37 -3.26
CA ASP A 165 -21.94 -14.10 -1.99
C ASP A 165 -21.09 -14.56 -0.80
N ARG A 166 -20.52 -15.77 -0.87
CA ARG A 166 -19.59 -16.30 0.15
C ARG A 166 -18.34 -15.42 0.31
N ILE A 167 -17.78 -14.91 -0.79
CA ILE A 167 -16.64 -13.98 -0.75
C ILE A 167 -17.04 -12.67 -0.06
N LEU A 168 -18.24 -12.14 -0.31
CA LEU A 168 -18.75 -10.93 0.34
C LEU A 168 -19.03 -11.15 1.83
N GLU A 169 -19.69 -12.24 2.21
CA GLU A 169 -20.03 -12.55 3.60
C GLU A 169 -18.78 -12.64 4.49
N MET A 170 -17.70 -13.24 3.98
CA MET A 170 -16.45 -13.39 4.74
C MET A 170 -15.60 -12.10 4.81
N GLN A 171 -15.99 -11.02 4.10
CA GLN A 171 -15.30 -9.73 4.17
C GLN A 171 -15.60 -8.94 5.44
N ASN A 172 -16.67 -9.27 6.17
CA ASN A 172 -17.02 -8.54 7.39
C ASN A 172 -15.86 -8.54 8.38
N CYS A 173 -15.29 -7.37 8.63
CA CYS A 173 -14.26 -7.18 9.65
C CYS A 173 -14.93 -7.42 11.00
N GLU A 174 -14.41 -8.33 11.81
CA GLU A 174 -14.98 -8.61 13.13
C GLU A 174 -15.06 -7.30 13.94
N GLY A 175 -16.26 -6.98 14.46
CA GLY A 175 -16.48 -5.87 15.39
C GLY A 175 -17.05 -4.55 14.84
N ARG A 176 -17.43 -4.44 13.56
CA ARG A 176 -18.14 -3.23 13.04
C ARG A 176 -19.21 -3.58 12.01
N ASP A 177 -20.44 -3.15 12.27
CA ASP A 177 -21.61 -3.31 11.39
C ASP A 177 -21.42 -2.61 10.05
N ILE A 178 -20.97 -3.35 9.04
CA ILE A 178 -20.96 -2.92 7.64
C ILE A 178 -22.12 -3.64 6.93
N PRO A 179 -23.19 -2.94 6.49
CA PRO A 179 -24.37 -3.59 5.94
C PRO A 179 -24.11 -4.23 4.56
N ASN A 180 -24.64 -5.46 4.39
CA ASN A 180 -24.52 -6.31 3.20
C ASN A 180 -25.01 -5.65 1.89
N ILE A 181 -24.37 -6.03 0.78
CA ILE A 181 -24.38 -5.32 -0.51
C ILE A 181 -24.87 -6.24 -1.65
N LEU A 182 -26.19 -6.19 -1.90
CA LEU A 182 -26.93 -6.46 -3.16
C LEU A 182 -27.24 -7.92 -3.60
N ASP A 183 -28.25 -7.99 -4.48
CA ASP A 183 -28.96 -9.13 -5.06
C ASP A 183 -29.26 -8.79 -6.55
N HIS A 184 -29.00 -9.67 -7.55
CA HIS A 184 -29.38 -9.49 -8.99
C HIS A 184 -29.31 -10.75 -9.88
N ASP A 185 -30.08 -10.71 -11.00
CA ASP A 185 -30.59 -11.81 -11.83
C ASP A 185 -29.95 -11.95 -13.25
N GLU A 186 -30.13 -13.11 -13.92
CA GLU A 186 -29.31 -13.63 -15.05
C GLU A 186 -29.72 -13.27 -16.51
N LYS A 187 -28.75 -13.33 -17.47
CA LYS A 187 -28.90 -13.89 -18.87
C LYS A 187 -27.56 -14.06 -19.66
N LYS A 188 -27.58 -14.96 -20.67
CA LYS A 188 -26.47 -15.67 -21.38
C LYS A 188 -25.91 -15.01 -22.69
N ARG A 189 -24.79 -15.54 -23.24
CA ARG A 189 -23.72 -14.87 -24.07
C ARG A 189 -23.42 -15.37 -25.52
N LYS A 190 -22.74 -14.51 -26.31
CA LYS A 190 -21.58 -14.74 -27.26
C LYS A 190 -20.33 -13.97 -26.69
N PRO A 191 -19.16 -13.68 -27.37
CA PRO A 191 -17.83 -13.42 -26.78
C PRO A 191 -17.78 -12.98 -25.30
N ALA A 192 -17.07 -13.75 -24.48
CA ALA A 192 -17.02 -13.51 -23.06
C ALA A 192 -15.88 -12.57 -22.73
N TRP A 193 -16.20 -11.32 -22.39
CA TRP A 193 -15.34 -10.62 -21.43
C TRP A 193 -15.40 -11.46 -20.15
N THR A 194 -14.30 -12.00 -19.67
CA THR A 194 -14.21 -12.79 -18.41
C THR A 194 -13.64 -11.96 -17.27
N ASP A 195 -12.74 -11.05 -17.60
CA ASP A 195 -12.01 -10.20 -16.68
C ASP A 195 -12.76 -8.87 -16.51
N ARG A 196 -12.97 -8.42 -15.26
CA ARG A 196 -13.74 -7.21 -14.92
C ARG A 196 -13.15 -6.46 -13.76
N ILE A 197 -13.34 -5.14 -13.80
CA ILE A 197 -13.21 -4.27 -12.63
C ILE A 197 -14.59 -3.64 -12.41
N LEU A 198 -15.18 -3.90 -11.24
CA LEU A 198 -16.42 -3.28 -10.79
C LEU A 198 -16.13 -2.47 -9.52
N TRP A 199 -16.91 -1.43 -9.29
CA TRP A 199 -16.78 -0.60 -8.10
C TRP A 199 -18.15 -0.19 -7.59
N ARG A 200 -18.22 0.09 -6.29
CA ARG A 200 -19.39 0.64 -5.64
C ARG A 200 -18.95 1.64 -4.57
N LEU A 201 -19.63 2.77 -4.53
CA LEU A 201 -19.50 3.74 -3.45
C LEU A 201 -20.64 3.57 -2.45
N LYS A 202 -20.37 3.79 -1.16
CA LYS A 202 -21.43 3.95 -0.16
C LYS A 202 -22.24 5.20 -0.53
N ARG A 203 -23.57 5.08 -0.56
CA ARG A 203 -24.47 6.22 -0.80
C ARG A 203 -24.24 7.25 0.30
N GLN A 204 -23.96 8.48 -0.10
CA GLN A 204 -23.89 9.62 0.80
C GLN A 204 -25.20 10.41 0.72
N PRO A 205 -25.62 11.08 1.80
CA PRO A 205 -26.73 12.02 1.74
C PRO A 205 -26.33 13.20 0.85
N CYS A 206 -26.71 13.17 -0.42
CA CYS A 206 -26.47 14.27 -1.36
C CYS A 206 -27.76 15.06 -1.58
N ALA A 207 -27.64 16.39 -1.77
CA ALA A 207 -28.76 17.25 -2.09
C ALA A 207 -29.43 16.82 -3.40
N GLY A 208 -30.71 16.46 -3.35
CA GLY A 208 -31.56 16.29 -4.51
C GLY A 208 -32.30 17.59 -4.85
N PRO A 209 -33.00 17.66 -5.99
CA PRO A 209 -33.85 18.80 -6.34
C PRO A 209 -34.88 19.15 -5.24
N ASP A 210 -35.31 18.17 -4.43
CA ASP A 210 -36.27 18.34 -3.34
C ASP A 210 -35.63 18.64 -1.97
N THR A 211 -34.30 18.70 -1.85
CA THR A 211 -33.57 18.95 -0.59
C THR A 211 -32.39 19.91 -0.76
N PRO A 212 -32.64 21.20 -1.06
CA PRO A 212 -31.61 22.23 -1.17
C PRO A 212 -31.07 22.58 0.24
N GLY A 213 -30.05 21.85 0.69
CA GLY A 213 -29.42 22.09 2.00
C GLY A 213 -28.46 21.00 2.47
N LEU A 214 -28.42 19.84 1.82
CA LEU A 214 -27.47 18.78 2.16
C LEU A 214 -26.05 19.11 1.67
N PRO A 215 -25.01 18.77 2.45
CA PRO A 215 -23.63 19.04 2.09
C PRO A 215 -23.22 18.25 0.82
N ALA A 216 -22.30 18.82 0.05
CA ALA A 216 -21.67 18.12 -1.07
C ALA A 216 -20.96 16.85 -0.58
N PRO A 217 -20.93 15.78 -1.39
CA PRO A 217 -20.33 14.52 -0.97
C PRO A 217 -18.88 14.70 -0.54
N ASP A 218 -18.50 13.95 0.47
CA ASP A 218 -17.17 13.92 1.04
C ASP A 218 -16.15 13.20 0.17
N PHE A 219 -16.62 12.36 -0.76
CA PHE A 219 -15.81 11.74 -1.79
C PHE A 219 -16.62 11.43 -3.04
N SER A 220 -15.95 11.40 -4.19
CA SER A 220 -16.49 10.97 -5.49
C SER A 220 -15.44 10.13 -6.22
N LEU A 221 -15.88 9.20 -7.05
CA LEU A 221 -14.99 8.38 -7.88
C LEU A 221 -15.48 8.45 -9.32
N SER A 222 -14.60 8.85 -10.23
CA SER A 222 -14.90 8.88 -11.66
C SER A 222 -13.97 7.93 -12.42
N LEU A 223 -14.53 7.20 -13.38
CA LEU A 223 -13.77 6.34 -14.27
C LEU A 223 -13.17 7.20 -15.39
N ARG A 224 -11.84 7.21 -15.49
CA ARG A 224 -11.10 7.93 -16.55
C ARG A 224 -10.90 7.07 -17.79
N SER A 225 -10.52 5.81 -17.61
CA SER A 225 -10.29 4.87 -18.71
C SER A 225 -10.57 3.45 -18.26
N TYR A 226 -11.09 2.62 -19.17
CA TYR A 226 -11.29 1.19 -18.96
C TYR A 226 -10.99 0.46 -20.26
N GLY A 227 -10.07 -0.49 -20.25
CA GLY A 227 -9.61 -1.13 -21.48
C GLY A 227 -8.96 -2.49 -21.26
N SER A 228 -8.85 -3.24 -22.37
CA SER A 228 -8.09 -4.48 -22.45
C SER A 228 -6.83 -4.26 -23.27
N HIS A 229 -5.72 -4.84 -22.83
CA HIS A 229 -4.41 -4.66 -23.49
C HIS A 229 -4.07 -5.87 -24.38
N MET A 230 -4.45 -5.78 -25.65
CA MET A 230 -4.38 -6.92 -26.59
C MET A 230 -2.96 -7.33 -26.98
N MET A 231 -1.97 -6.46 -26.76
CA MET A 231 -0.57 -6.70 -27.10
C MET A 231 0.11 -7.77 -26.22
N TYR A 232 -0.44 -8.06 -25.04
CA TYR A 232 0.11 -9.07 -24.14
C TYR A 232 -0.33 -10.48 -24.54
N GLY A 233 0.63 -11.33 -24.89
CA GLY A 233 0.41 -12.67 -25.43
C GLY A 233 0.79 -13.84 -24.53
N ILE A 234 1.21 -13.60 -23.28
CA ILE A 234 1.70 -14.66 -22.38
C ILE A 234 0.59 -15.57 -21.83
N SER A 235 -0.67 -15.16 -21.98
CA SER A 235 -1.87 -15.85 -21.51
C SER A 235 -2.95 -15.77 -22.59
N ASP A 236 -3.86 -16.74 -22.60
CA ASP A 236 -5.07 -16.72 -23.42
C ASP A 236 -6.01 -15.57 -23.00
N HIS A 237 -5.97 -15.19 -21.72
CA HIS A 237 -6.58 -13.97 -21.21
C HIS A 237 -5.75 -12.72 -21.53
N LYS A 238 -6.45 -11.61 -21.76
CA LYS A 238 -5.84 -10.28 -21.98
C LYS A 238 -6.03 -9.43 -20.73
N PRO A 239 -4.98 -8.76 -20.24
CA PRO A 239 -5.11 -7.96 -19.03
C PRO A 239 -6.13 -6.84 -19.25
N VAL A 240 -6.91 -6.58 -18.21
CA VAL A 240 -7.90 -5.49 -18.17
C VAL A 240 -7.46 -4.48 -17.13
N SER A 241 -7.50 -3.20 -17.50
CA SER A 241 -7.19 -2.10 -16.60
C SER A 241 -8.31 -1.08 -16.52
N GLY A 242 -8.36 -0.37 -15.39
CA GLY A 242 -9.25 0.75 -15.12
C GLY A 242 -8.52 1.84 -14.34
N THR A 243 -8.51 3.06 -14.87
CA THR A 243 -7.96 4.24 -14.17
C THR A 243 -9.10 5.08 -13.62
N PHE A 244 -9.02 5.41 -12.34
CA PHE A 244 -10.02 6.16 -11.62
C PHE A 244 -9.43 7.44 -11.03
N ASP A 245 -10.29 8.45 -10.91
CA ASP A 245 -10.05 9.67 -10.18
C ASP A 245 -10.91 9.68 -8.92
N LEU A 246 -10.27 9.58 -7.77
CA LEU A 246 -10.89 9.67 -6.45
C LEU A 246 -10.70 11.09 -5.92
N GLU A 247 -11.77 11.85 -5.83
CA GLU A 247 -11.78 13.12 -5.12
C GLU A 247 -12.32 12.89 -3.72
N LEU A 248 -11.64 13.39 -2.68
CA LEU A 248 -12.07 13.25 -1.30
C LEU A 248 -11.69 14.46 -0.45
N LYS A 249 -12.41 14.69 0.64
CA LYS A 249 -12.00 15.61 1.71
C LYS A 249 -11.32 14.79 2.81
N PRO A 250 -10.00 14.86 3.02
CA PRO A 250 -9.33 13.98 3.97
C PRO A 250 -9.91 14.11 5.39
N LEU A 251 -10.35 13.00 5.99
CA LEU A 251 -10.71 12.96 7.41
C LEU A 251 -9.47 12.98 8.30
N VAL A 252 -8.34 12.52 7.75
CA VAL A 252 -7.01 12.61 8.33
C VAL A 252 -6.13 13.40 7.37
N SER A 253 -5.69 14.58 7.79
CA SER A 253 -4.92 15.52 6.94
C SER A 253 -3.45 15.66 7.35
N ALA A 254 -3.13 15.35 8.61
CA ALA A 254 -1.78 15.26 9.13
C ALA A 254 -1.46 13.80 9.52
N PRO A 255 -0.20 13.36 9.41
CA PRO A 255 0.22 12.05 9.91
C PRO A 255 0.07 12.00 11.44
N LEU A 256 -0.09 10.79 12.00
CA LEU A 256 -0.19 10.60 13.45
C LEU A 256 1.15 10.80 14.15
N ILE A 257 2.25 10.51 13.45
CA ILE A 257 3.62 10.74 13.88
C ILE A 257 4.31 11.72 12.93
N VAL A 258 5.00 12.71 13.49
CA VAL A 258 5.91 13.60 12.74
C VAL A 258 7.34 13.26 13.14
N LEU A 259 8.14 12.84 12.16
CA LEU A 259 9.55 12.51 12.33
C LEU A 259 10.42 13.72 12.00
N MET A 260 11.35 14.01 12.89
CA MET A 260 12.34 15.07 12.77
C MET A 260 13.69 14.42 13.09
N PRO A 261 14.47 14.04 12.07
CA PRO A 261 15.87 13.75 12.35
C PRO A 261 16.45 15.05 12.98
N GLU A 262 17.30 14.99 14.03
CA GLU A 262 18.12 16.12 14.56
C GLU A 262 19.62 16.23 14.13
N ASP A 263 19.99 17.26 13.35
CA ASP A 263 21.40 17.51 12.94
C ASP A 263 22.29 17.92 14.14
N PRO A 264 23.60 17.60 14.16
CA PRO A 264 24.38 16.94 13.11
C PRO A 264 24.53 15.41 13.30
N TRP A 265 24.42 14.65 12.21
CA TRP A 265 24.75 13.22 12.13
C TRP A 265 26.18 13.04 11.67
N THR A 266 27.04 12.57 12.57
CA THR A 266 28.34 12.03 12.18
C THR A 266 28.25 10.50 12.24
N VAL A 267 28.92 9.80 11.33
CA VAL A 267 29.05 8.32 11.35
C VAL A 267 29.64 7.82 12.69
N GLU A 268 30.25 8.71 13.46
CA GLU A 268 30.80 8.45 14.79
C GLU A 268 29.74 8.35 15.91
N ASN A 269 28.49 8.77 15.67
CA ASN A 269 27.39 8.70 16.64
C ASN A 269 26.14 8.07 16.02
N ASP A 270 25.36 7.32 16.81
CA ASP A 270 24.04 6.85 16.39
C ASP A 270 23.17 8.04 15.96
N MET A 271 22.34 7.83 14.94
CA MET A 271 21.44 8.87 14.46
C MET A 271 20.33 9.10 15.49
N MET A 272 20.28 10.31 16.05
CA MET A 272 19.18 10.72 16.92
C MET A 272 17.98 11.15 16.09
N VAL A 273 16.85 10.48 16.30
CA VAL A 273 15.58 10.78 15.67
C VAL A 273 14.61 11.27 16.74
N SER A 274 14.17 12.52 16.56
CA SER A 274 13.06 13.08 17.32
C SER A 274 11.74 12.81 16.64
N TYR A 275 10.70 12.51 17.42
CA TYR A 275 9.35 12.39 16.89
C TYR A 275 8.29 12.88 17.87
N SER A 276 7.22 13.44 17.31
CA SER A 276 6.02 13.80 18.05
C SER A 276 4.83 12.99 17.58
N SER A 277 3.91 12.72 18.50
CA SER A 277 2.68 11.96 18.25
C SER A 277 1.45 12.82 18.55
N THR A 278 0.31 12.50 17.92
CA THR A 278 -0.97 13.04 18.38
C THR A 278 -1.30 12.52 19.78
N SER A 279 -2.10 13.27 20.54
CA SER A 279 -2.43 12.95 21.94
C SER A 279 -3.19 11.63 22.12
N ASP A 280 -3.85 11.15 21.07
CA ASP A 280 -4.67 9.95 21.02
C ASP A 280 -3.98 8.77 20.33
N PHE A 281 -2.70 8.90 19.97
CA PHE A 281 -1.97 7.86 19.27
C PHE A 281 -1.72 6.63 20.18
N PRO A 282 -2.20 5.42 19.80
CA PRO A 282 -2.05 4.23 20.61
C PRO A 282 -0.66 3.59 20.40
N SER A 283 0.38 4.20 20.97
CA SER A 283 1.75 3.71 20.87
C SER A 283 1.91 2.30 21.44
N SER A 284 2.71 1.48 20.77
CA SER A 284 3.09 0.12 21.21
C SER A 284 4.60 0.04 21.47
N PRO A 285 5.06 -0.77 22.44
CA PRO A 285 6.48 -1.10 22.57
C PRO A 285 7.07 -1.77 21.32
N TRP A 286 6.21 -2.43 20.53
CA TRP A 286 6.55 -3.07 19.26
C TRP A 286 6.45 -2.12 18.06
N ASP A 287 6.21 -0.83 18.29
CA ASP A 287 6.38 0.16 17.22
C ASP A 287 7.88 0.33 16.94
N TRP A 288 8.22 0.68 15.70
CA TRP A 288 9.62 0.84 15.30
C TRP A 288 9.78 1.95 14.27
N ILE A 289 10.96 2.54 14.24
CA ILE A 289 11.36 3.53 13.24
C ILE A 289 12.39 2.87 12.35
N GLY A 290 12.06 2.75 11.07
CA GLY A 290 12.99 2.25 10.05
C GLY A 290 13.66 3.40 9.32
N LEU A 291 14.92 3.20 8.98
CA LEU A 291 15.67 4.00 8.04
C LEU A 291 15.73 3.26 6.71
N TYR A 292 15.45 3.97 5.62
CA TYR A 292 15.32 3.41 4.29
C TYR A 292 16.10 4.25 3.29
N LYS A 293 16.65 3.60 2.28
CA LYS A 293 17.09 4.28 1.06
C LYS A 293 15.88 4.73 0.24
N VAL A 294 15.91 5.92 -0.34
CA VAL A 294 14.89 6.37 -1.30
C VAL A 294 14.86 5.39 -2.48
N GLY A 295 13.66 4.94 -2.85
CA GLY A 295 13.47 3.86 -3.84
C GLY A 295 13.26 2.48 -3.23
N LEU A 296 13.03 2.38 -1.91
CA LEU A 296 12.54 1.18 -1.24
C LEU A 296 11.34 0.56 -1.97
N ARG A 297 11.27 -0.77 -2.01
CA ARG A 297 10.22 -1.49 -2.74
C ARG A 297 9.08 -1.96 -1.82
N ASP A 298 9.43 -2.22 -0.56
CA ASP A 298 8.54 -2.72 0.49
C ASP A 298 8.96 -2.13 1.85
N ILE A 299 8.06 -2.11 2.83
CA ILE A 299 8.37 -1.60 4.18
C ILE A 299 9.38 -2.47 4.94
N ASN A 300 9.64 -3.69 4.48
CA ASN A 300 10.68 -4.54 5.07
C ASN A 300 12.07 -4.32 4.43
N ASP A 301 12.19 -3.43 3.42
CA ASP A 301 13.48 -3.07 2.78
C ASP A 301 14.25 -1.99 3.58
N TYR A 302 14.17 -1.99 4.91
CA TYR A 302 14.92 -1.04 5.74
C TYR A 302 16.42 -1.35 5.73
N VAL A 303 17.26 -0.31 5.81
CA VAL A 303 18.72 -0.44 5.94
C VAL A 303 19.15 -0.52 7.41
N SER A 304 18.38 0.09 8.29
CA SER A 304 18.53 0.03 9.75
C SER A 304 17.19 0.35 10.40
N TYR A 305 17.03 0.03 11.68
CA TYR A 305 15.81 0.31 12.42
C TYR A 305 16.08 0.40 13.93
N ALA A 306 15.13 0.97 14.66
CA ALA A 306 15.11 0.94 16.11
C ALA A 306 13.69 0.69 16.65
N TRP A 307 13.58 -0.16 17.66
CA TRP A 307 12.34 -0.34 18.41
C TRP A 307 12.08 0.87 19.29
N VAL A 308 10.87 1.42 19.22
CA VAL A 308 10.48 2.61 19.98
C VAL A 308 10.41 2.32 21.48
N GLY A 309 9.97 1.12 21.87
CA GLY A 309 9.86 0.74 23.29
C GLY A 309 11.21 0.70 24.01
N ASP A 310 12.23 0.15 23.36
CA ASP A 310 13.53 -0.13 23.98
C ASP A 310 14.52 1.03 23.84
N SER A 311 14.33 1.88 22.84
CA SER A 311 15.32 2.89 22.44
C SER A 311 14.93 4.31 22.85
N LYS A 312 13.90 4.48 23.68
CA LYS A 312 13.38 5.79 24.09
C LYS A 312 14.27 6.43 25.16
N VAL A 313 14.94 7.54 24.81
CA VAL A 313 15.97 8.18 25.64
C VAL A 313 15.40 9.28 26.54
N SER A 314 14.48 10.08 26.00
CA SER A 314 13.89 11.22 26.70
C SER A 314 12.42 11.42 26.31
N CYS A 315 11.66 12.03 27.21
CA CYS A 315 10.26 12.39 26.99
C CYS A 315 10.03 13.75 27.65
N SER A 316 10.02 14.82 26.85
CA SER A 316 9.64 16.16 27.31
C SER A 316 8.59 16.72 26.36
N ASP A 317 7.46 17.18 26.89
CA ASP A 317 6.43 17.94 26.15
C ASP A 317 6.08 17.40 24.74
N ASN A 318 5.71 16.11 24.66
CA ASN A 318 5.35 15.38 23.43
C ASN A 318 6.47 15.14 22.40
N LEU A 319 7.72 15.46 22.73
CA LEU A 319 8.89 15.10 21.95
C LEU A 319 9.55 13.85 22.52
N ASN A 320 9.73 12.84 21.68
CA ASN A 320 10.37 11.57 22.01
C ASN A 320 11.62 11.41 21.16
N GLN A 321 12.68 10.84 21.72
CA GLN A 321 13.95 10.63 21.02
C GLN A 321 14.34 9.15 21.01
N VAL A 322 14.81 8.69 19.85
CA VAL A 322 15.32 7.33 19.61
C VAL A 322 16.64 7.41 18.86
N TYR A 323 17.60 6.54 19.21
CA TYR A 323 18.82 6.34 18.43
C TYR A 323 18.66 5.20 17.43
N ILE A 324 19.16 5.40 16.22
CA ILE A 324 19.26 4.38 15.17
C ILE A 324 20.74 4.16 14.86
N ASP A 325 21.18 2.91 14.96
CA ASP A 325 22.54 2.52 14.57
C ASP A 325 22.72 2.71 13.05
N ILE A 326 23.69 3.54 12.68
CA ILE A 326 24.04 3.82 11.28
C ILE A 326 25.47 3.40 10.93
N SER A 327 26.15 2.66 11.82
CA SER A 327 27.56 2.28 11.68
C SER A 327 27.85 1.47 10.40
N ASN A 328 26.87 0.67 9.95
CA ASN A 328 26.99 -0.18 8.77
C ASN A 328 26.44 0.45 7.49
N ILE A 329 26.02 1.72 7.52
CA ILE A 329 25.45 2.38 6.34
C ILE A 329 26.59 2.90 5.47
N PRO A 330 26.70 2.45 4.22
CA PRO A 330 27.78 2.88 3.36
C PRO A 330 27.68 4.38 3.10
N THR A 331 28.83 5.01 3.22
CA THR A 331 29.01 6.43 2.96
C THR A 331 28.77 6.72 1.49
N THR A 332 27.59 7.21 1.16
CA THR A 332 27.09 7.38 -0.21
C THR A 332 26.41 8.74 -0.35
N GLU A 333 26.27 9.23 -1.58
CA GLU A 333 25.44 10.41 -1.87
C GLU A 333 23.93 10.09 -1.92
N ASP A 334 23.55 8.88 -1.50
CA ASP A 334 22.17 8.42 -1.52
C ASP A 334 21.28 9.23 -0.57
N GLU A 335 20.03 9.41 -0.97
CA GLU A 335 18.99 9.95 -0.09
C GLU A 335 18.32 8.84 0.71
N PHE A 336 18.00 9.16 1.96
CA PHE A 336 17.35 8.29 2.93
C PHE A 336 16.05 8.93 3.44
N LEU A 337 15.17 8.09 3.98
CA LEU A 337 13.94 8.49 4.64
C LEU A 337 13.70 7.65 5.89
N LEU A 338 13.00 8.23 6.86
CA LEU A 338 12.55 7.54 8.07
C LEU A 338 11.06 7.22 7.95
N CYS A 339 10.65 6.01 8.34
CA CYS A 339 9.25 5.64 8.51
C CYS A 339 9.00 5.16 9.93
N TYR A 340 7.96 5.68 10.58
CA TYR A 340 7.44 5.15 11.83
C TYR A 340 6.37 4.12 11.51
N TYR A 341 6.61 2.86 11.85
CA TYR A 341 5.66 1.77 11.70
C TYR A 341 4.94 1.49 13.03
N SER A 342 3.62 1.60 13.02
CA SER A 342 2.81 1.20 14.17
C SER A 342 2.42 -0.26 14.06
N ASN A 343 2.84 -1.07 15.02
CA ASN A 343 2.49 -2.48 15.10
C ASN A 343 0.99 -2.67 15.37
N SER A 344 0.42 -1.85 16.26
CA SER A 344 -1.02 -1.88 16.59
C SER A 344 -1.92 -1.56 15.39
N LEU A 345 -1.46 -0.69 14.49
CA LEU A 345 -2.23 -0.26 13.31
C LEU A 345 -1.80 -0.98 12.02
N GLY A 346 -0.76 -1.83 12.07
CA GLY A 346 -0.24 -2.55 10.92
C GLY A 346 0.12 -1.64 9.73
N SER A 347 0.66 -0.45 9.99
CA SER A 347 0.89 0.57 8.95
C SER A 347 1.94 1.60 9.35
N VAL A 348 2.50 2.25 8.33
CA VAL A 348 3.30 3.46 8.50
C VAL A 348 2.39 4.62 8.88
N VAL A 349 2.74 5.34 9.93
CA VAL A 349 1.90 6.42 10.50
C VAL A 349 2.62 7.77 10.57
N GLY A 350 3.88 7.78 10.18
CA GLY A 350 4.72 8.98 10.06
C GLY A 350 5.90 8.71 9.14
N MET A 351 6.35 9.76 8.44
CA MET A 351 7.47 9.66 7.52
C MET A 351 8.22 11.00 7.45
N SER A 352 9.54 10.97 7.37
CA SER A 352 10.36 12.18 7.21
C SER A 352 10.34 12.68 5.76
N ARG A 353 10.91 13.86 5.55
CA ARG A 353 11.38 14.24 4.21
C ARG A 353 12.66 13.46 3.89
N PRO A 354 12.99 13.26 2.59
CA PRO A 354 14.30 12.75 2.21
C PRO A 354 15.44 13.61 2.78
N PHE A 355 16.53 12.97 3.18
CA PHE A 355 17.76 13.60 3.66
C PHE A 355 18.99 12.77 3.28
N GLN A 356 20.17 13.38 3.26
CA GLN A 356 21.43 12.68 3.03
C GLN A 356 22.16 12.47 4.35
N ILE A 357 22.85 11.34 4.48
CA ILE A 357 23.74 11.07 5.63
C ILE A 357 25.15 11.54 5.23
N PRO A 358 25.75 12.50 5.95
CA PRO A 358 27.05 13.06 5.59
C PRO A 358 28.15 12.01 5.55
N PRO A 359 29.15 12.17 4.68
CA PRO A 359 30.31 11.31 4.72
C PRO A 359 31.05 11.40 6.04
N GLY A 360 31.34 10.25 6.67
CA GLY A 360 32.18 10.23 7.86
C GLY A 360 33.52 10.90 7.55
N SER A 361 33.86 11.97 8.27
CA SER A 361 35.14 12.64 8.12
C SER A 361 36.24 11.66 8.54
N LEU A 362 37.06 11.20 7.60
CA LEU A 362 38.34 10.56 7.91
C LEU A 362 39.15 11.54 8.76
N ARG A 363 39.46 11.19 10.02
CA ARG A 363 40.40 11.98 10.82
C ARG A 363 41.76 11.98 10.13
N GLU A 364 42.28 13.17 9.85
CA GLU A 364 43.72 13.39 9.95
C GLU A 364 44.12 13.11 11.41
N ASP A 365 45.01 12.16 11.59
CA ASP A 365 45.51 11.73 12.89
C ASP A 365 46.29 12.89 13.54
N PRO A 366 45.86 13.48 14.67
CA PRO A 366 46.61 14.54 15.33
C PRO A 366 47.71 13.90 16.20
N LEU A 367 48.65 13.21 15.57
CA LEU A 367 49.85 12.68 16.23
C LEU A 367 51.09 13.13 15.47
N GLY A 368 51.39 14.41 15.62
CA GLY A 368 52.63 15.05 15.22
C GLY A 368 53.27 15.84 16.36
N GLU A 369 53.04 15.47 17.63
CA GLU A 369 53.87 16.00 18.72
C GLU A 369 55.19 15.22 18.74
N ALA A 370 56.24 15.85 18.21
CA ALA A 370 57.61 15.40 18.32
C ALA A 370 58.02 15.36 19.81
N GLN A 371 58.33 14.17 20.32
CA GLN A 371 58.98 14.01 21.63
C GLN A 371 60.40 14.60 21.58
N PRO A 372 60.85 15.33 22.62
CA PRO A 372 62.21 15.83 22.68
C PRO A 372 63.17 14.68 22.97
N GLN A 373 64.22 14.58 22.17
CA GLN A 373 65.33 13.66 22.38
C GLN A 373 66.11 14.03 23.65
N ILE A 374 66.43 13.01 24.46
CA ILE A 374 67.52 13.03 25.44
C ILE A 374 68.67 12.20 24.86
#